data_AF-A0A9E4GTP7-F1
#
_entry.id   AF-A0A9E4GTP7-F1
#
_cell.length_a   1.000
_cell.length_b   1.000
_cell.length_c   1.000
_cell.angle_alpha   90.00
_cell.angle_beta   90.00
_cell.angle_gamma   90.00
#
_symmetry.space_group_name_H-M   'P 1'
#
loop_
_entity.id
_entity.type
_entity.pdbx_description
1 polymer ?
#
loop_
_entity_poly.entity_id
_entity_poly.type
_entity_poly.pdbx_seq_one_letter_code
_entity_poly.pdbx_strand_id
1 'polypeptide(L)'
;MKPVTDLFWRVVQTGASTVIDVIPIAVVVLGFQFLVIRRRPSHPKAIAVGFIYVVVGLTLFLVGLEEALFPLGEAMAAQLTAPTFLGATPDLDAIDWSAYFWVYVFAAAIGFATTIAEPSLIAVALKANEVSGGTIGVWGLRTAVAVGVAIGVGLGTFRIVTGIPLPYFIVAGYIIVVLQTVWAERAIIPLAYDTGGVTTSTVTVPLVTALGLGLATGIPGRSPLIDGFGLIAFASLFPMITVMGYAQASAWQRRRRRARRRRS
;
A
#
# COMPACT_ATOMS: atom_id res chain seq x y z
N MET A 1 -22.53 -27.94 -4.39
CA MET A 1 -21.56 -28.79 -3.68
C MET A 1 -20.31 -29.07 -4.55
N LYS A 2 -19.75 -28.03 -5.19
CA LYS A 2 -18.43 -28.06 -5.88
C LYS A 2 -17.39 -27.04 -5.33
N PRO A 3 -17.17 -26.82 -4.01
CA PRO A 3 -16.23 -25.78 -3.58
C PRO A 3 -14.83 -26.30 -3.21
N VAL A 4 -14.73 -27.53 -2.67
CA VAL A 4 -13.49 -27.97 -1.97
C VAL A 4 -12.42 -28.49 -2.92
N THR A 5 -12.81 -29.21 -3.98
CA THR A 5 -11.89 -29.68 -5.02
C THR A 5 -11.28 -28.51 -5.78
N ASP A 6 -12.08 -27.47 -6.02
CA ASP A 6 -11.67 -26.28 -6.77
C ASP A 6 -10.70 -25.45 -5.93
N LEU A 7 -10.95 -25.31 -4.63
CA LEU A 7 -10.03 -24.66 -3.69
C LEU A 7 -8.67 -25.37 -3.62
N PHE A 8 -8.65 -26.71 -3.55
CA PHE A 8 -7.39 -27.46 -3.51
C PHE A 8 -6.56 -27.24 -4.77
N TRP A 9 -7.18 -27.36 -5.95
CA TRP A 9 -6.50 -27.10 -7.22
C TRP A 9 -6.01 -25.66 -7.33
N ARG A 10 -6.79 -24.70 -6.82
CA ARG A 10 -6.41 -23.29 -6.79
C ARG A 10 -5.20 -23.05 -5.89
N VAL A 11 -5.17 -23.61 -4.68
CA VAL A 11 -4.00 -23.56 -3.79
C VAL A 11 -2.75 -24.14 -4.47
N VAL A 12 -2.89 -25.26 -5.18
CA VAL A 12 -1.77 -25.87 -5.91
C VAL A 12 -1.28 -24.97 -7.07
N GLN A 13 -2.21 -24.41 -7.85
CA GLN A 13 -1.89 -23.51 -8.97
C GLN A 13 -1.24 -22.21 -8.48
N THR A 14 -1.83 -21.54 -7.49
CA THR A 14 -1.26 -20.34 -6.85
C THR A 14 0.07 -20.65 -6.19
N GLY A 15 0.25 -21.85 -5.64
CA GLY A 15 1.54 -22.29 -5.09
C GLY A 15 2.61 -22.41 -6.17
N ALA A 16 2.28 -23.01 -7.31
CA ALA A 16 3.18 -23.11 -8.44
C ALA A 16 3.56 -21.73 -9.02
N SER A 17 2.60 -20.82 -9.16
CA SER A 17 2.88 -19.45 -9.61
C SER A 17 3.75 -18.70 -8.61
N THR A 18 3.44 -18.81 -7.31
CA THR A 18 4.22 -18.16 -6.24
C THR A 18 5.68 -18.62 -6.25
N VAL A 19 5.95 -19.91 -6.51
CA VAL A 19 7.33 -20.40 -6.65
C VAL A 19 8.04 -19.70 -7.82
N ILE A 20 7.38 -19.61 -8.98
CA ILE A 20 7.91 -18.95 -10.17
C ILE A 20 8.17 -17.46 -9.89
N ASP A 21 7.27 -16.78 -9.19
CA ASP A 21 7.38 -15.35 -8.86
C ASP A 21 8.53 -15.06 -7.88
N VAL A 22 8.86 -16.00 -7.00
CA VAL A 22 9.93 -15.85 -6.01
C VAL A 22 11.31 -16.24 -6.58
N ILE A 23 11.37 -17.09 -7.62
CA ILE A 23 12.64 -17.52 -8.25
C ILE A 23 13.54 -16.33 -8.63
N PRO A 24 13.08 -15.27 -9.32
CA PRO A 24 13.92 -14.12 -9.65
C PRO A 24 14.58 -13.47 -8.43
N ILE A 25 13.82 -13.32 -7.33
CA ILE A 25 14.33 -12.76 -6.08
C ILE A 25 15.42 -13.69 -5.51
N ALA A 26 15.15 -15.00 -5.46
CA ALA A 26 16.12 -15.98 -4.99
C ALA A 26 17.41 -15.97 -5.84
N VAL A 27 17.28 -15.87 -7.17
CA VAL A 27 18.41 -15.78 -8.10
C VAL A 27 19.25 -14.53 -7.84
N VAL A 28 18.61 -13.36 -7.67
CA VAL A 28 19.33 -12.12 -7.37
C VAL A 28 20.04 -12.20 -6.02
N VAL A 29 19.36 -12.68 -4.98
CA VAL A 29 19.92 -12.79 -3.62
C VAL A 29 21.09 -13.78 -3.59
N LEU A 30 20.92 -14.98 -4.15
CA LEU A 30 21.99 -15.98 -4.21
C LEU A 30 23.14 -15.51 -5.11
N GLY A 31 22.82 -14.83 -6.22
CA GLY A 31 23.80 -14.20 -7.10
C GLY A 31 24.66 -13.20 -6.35
N PHE A 32 24.06 -12.25 -5.63
CA PHE A 32 24.79 -11.30 -4.79
C PHE A 32 25.62 -12.00 -3.72
N GLN A 33 25.05 -13.01 -3.06
CA GLN A 33 25.73 -13.76 -2.00
C GLN A 33 26.99 -14.49 -2.49
N PHE A 34 26.91 -15.17 -3.63
CA PHE A 34 28.00 -15.98 -4.17
C PHE A 34 28.98 -15.19 -5.05
N LEU A 35 28.50 -14.28 -5.91
CA LEU A 35 29.35 -13.55 -6.86
C LEU A 35 29.94 -12.27 -6.26
N VAL A 36 29.14 -11.48 -5.54
CA VAL A 36 29.53 -10.14 -5.05
C VAL A 36 30.14 -10.24 -3.65
N ILE A 37 29.40 -10.79 -2.70
CA ILE A 37 29.84 -10.91 -1.30
C ILE A 37 30.85 -12.05 -1.13
N ARG A 38 30.83 -13.03 -2.05
CA ARG A 38 31.74 -14.20 -2.08
C ARG A 38 31.75 -14.99 -0.78
N ARG A 39 30.60 -15.08 -0.10
CA ARG A 39 30.45 -15.84 1.15
C ARG A 39 29.38 -16.90 1.00
N ARG A 40 29.69 -18.13 1.45
CA ARG A 40 28.66 -19.17 1.57
C ARG A 40 27.67 -18.76 2.67
N PRO A 41 26.35 -18.96 2.47
CA PRO A 41 25.37 -18.70 3.51
C PRO A 41 25.66 -19.57 4.75
N SER A 42 25.65 -18.96 5.93
CA SER A 42 26.05 -19.62 7.18
C SER A 42 25.12 -20.78 7.59
N HIS A 43 23.85 -20.75 7.18
CA HIS A 43 22.83 -21.74 7.56
C HIS A 43 21.93 -22.15 6.37
N PRO A 44 22.45 -22.90 5.38
CA PRO A 44 21.71 -23.20 4.15
C PRO A 44 20.43 -24.02 4.39
N LYS A 45 20.43 -24.94 5.37
CA LYS A 45 19.25 -25.73 5.74
C LYS A 45 18.13 -24.85 6.32
N ALA A 46 18.48 -23.92 7.22
CA ALA A 46 17.51 -23.00 7.80
C ALA A 46 16.91 -22.07 6.74
N ILE A 47 17.73 -21.59 5.79
CA ILE A 47 17.28 -20.78 4.66
C ILE A 47 16.30 -21.58 3.78
N ALA A 48 16.63 -22.83 3.44
CA ALA A 48 15.75 -23.67 2.62
C ALA A 48 14.39 -23.93 3.30
N VAL A 49 14.39 -24.26 4.59
CA VAL A 49 13.14 -24.45 5.36
C VAL A 49 12.35 -23.14 5.46
N GLY A 50 13.03 -22.02 5.76
CA GLY A 50 12.40 -20.70 5.79
C GLY A 50 11.78 -20.33 4.44
N PHE A 51 12.46 -20.65 3.33
CA PHE A 51 11.94 -20.42 1.98
C PHE A 51 10.66 -21.23 1.71
N ILE A 52 10.62 -22.50 2.12
CA ILE A 52 9.40 -23.33 2.02
C ILE A 52 8.26 -22.69 2.81
N TYR A 53 8.50 -22.27 4.05
CA TYR A 53 7.46 -21.59 4.85
C TYR A 53 7.00 -20.27 4.24
N VAL A 54 7.89 -19.50 3.63
CA VAL A 54 7.52 -18.27 2.91
C VAL A 54 6.63 -18.58 1.72
N VAL A 55 6.98 -19.58 0.89
CA VAL A 55 6.17 -19.96 -0.28
C VAL A 55 4.79 -20.46 0.16
N VAL A 56 4.72 -21.36 1.15
CA VAL A 56 3.45 -21.87 1.66
C VAL A 56 2.62 -20.74 2.27
N GLY A 57 3.23 -19.89 3.09
CA GLY A 57 2.56 -18.75 3.73
C GLY A 57 2.01 -17.75 2.71
N LEU A 58 2.81 -17.36 1.71
CA LEU A 58 2.40 -16.47 0.62
C LEU A 58 1.28 -17.08 -0.22
N THR A 59 1.35 -18.38 -0.52
CA THR A 59 0.31 -19.08 -1.28
C THR A 59 -1.03 -19.02 -0.56
N LEU A 60 -1.05 -19.45 0.72
CA LEU A 60 -2.28 -19.45 1.51
C LEU A 60 -2.82 -18.02 1.71
N PHE A 61 -1.92 -17.05 1.87
CA PHE A 61 -2.28 -15.64 2.01
C PHE A 61 -2.91 -15.08 0.72
N LEU A 62 -2.32 -15.34 -0.46
CA LEU A 62 -2.86 -14.90 -1.75
C LEU A 62 -4.21 -15.54 -2.05
N VAL A 63 -4.35 -16.85 -1.82
CA VAL A 63 -5.65 -17.53 -1.97
C VAL A 63 -6.69 -16.92 -1.03
N GLY A 64 -6.32 -16.67 0.24
CA GLY A 64 -7.22 -16.01 1.20
C GLY A 64 -7.64 -14.60 0.76
N LEU A 65 -6.72 -13.82 0.17
CA LEU A 65 -7.02 -12.51 -0.40
C LEU A 65 -8.00 -12.61 -1.57
N GLU A 66 -7.72 -13.48 -2.54
CA GLU A 66 -8.53 -13.65 -3.75
C GLU A 66 -9.93 -14.16 -3.48
N GLU A 67 -10.10 -15.04 -2.50
CA GLU A 67 -11.40 -15.67 -2.21
C GLU A 67 -12.25 -14.87 -1.23
N ALA A 68 -11.62 -14.12 -0.31
CA ALA A 68 -12.35 -13.40 0.74
C ALA A 68 -12.34 -11.89 0.53
N LEU A 69 -11.15 -11.29 0.43
CA LEU A 69 -11.00 -9.85 0.51
C LEU A 69 -11.30 -9.13 -0.81
N PHE A 70 -10.93 -9.68 -1.97
CA PHE A 70 -11.26 -9.05 -3.26
C PHE A 70 -12.75 -9.11 -3.58
N PRO A 71 -13.44 -10.26 -3.45
CA PRO A 71 -14.87 -10.33 -3.74
C PRO A 71 -15.69 -9.45 -2.77
N LEU A 72 -15.26 -9.34 -1.52
CA LEU A 72 -15.85 -8.42 -0.56
C LEU A 72 -15.65 -6.96 -0.98
N GLY A 73 -14.43 -6.59 -1.38
CA GLY A 73 -14.13 -5.24 -1.87
C GLY A 73 -14.92 -4.87 -3.13
N GLU A 74 -15.02 -5.78 -4.09
CA GLU A 74 -15.80 -5.61 -5.33
C GLU A 74 -17.29 -5.51 -5.05
N ALA A 75 -17.85 -6.37 -4.20
CA ALA A 75 -19.26 -6.33 -3.83
C ALA A 75 -19.62 -5.03 -3.10
N MET A 76 -18.77 -4.56 -2.18
CA MET A 76 -18.96 -3.28 -1.50
C MET A 76 -18.85 -2.10 -2.45
N ALA A 77 -17.86 -2.10 -3.36
CA ALA A 77 -17.73 -1.10 -4.40
C ALA A 77 -19.00 -1.04 -5.26
N ALA A 78 -19.47 -2.19 -5.76
CA ALA A 78 -20.68 -2.29 -6.59
C ALA A 78 -21.94 -1.78 -5.87
N GLN A 79 -22.09 -2.08 -4.58
CA GLN A 79 -23.22 -1.57 -3.78
C GLN A 79 -23.15 -0.07 -3.55
N LEU A 80 -21.95 0.46 -3.26
CA LEU A 80 -21.77 1.90 -3.02
C LEU A 80 -21.82 2.74 -4.30
N THR A 81 -21.56 2.14 -5.46
CA THR A 81 -21.71 2.80 -6.78
C THR A 81 -23.07 2.52 -7.44
N ALA A 82 -23.97 1.78 -6.78
CA ALA A 82 -25.27 1.46 -7.34
C ALA A 82 -26.12 2.74 -7.51
N PRO A 83 -26.82 2.93 -8.65
CA PRO A 83 -27.65 4.12 -8.88
C PRO A 83 -28.69 4.36 -7.78
N THR A 84 -29.26 3.27 -7.24
CA THR A 84 -30.21 3.30 -6.12
C THR A 84 -29.60 3.82 -4.83
N PHE A 85 -28.34 3.50 -4.55
CA PHE A 85 -27.62 3.96 -3.36
C PHE A 85 -27.19 5.43 -3.49
N LEU A 86 -26.76 5.83 -4.69
CA LEU A 86 -26.34 7.19 -4.99
C LEU A 86 -27.51 8.18 -5.08
N GLY A 87 -28.76 7.71 -5.04
CA GLY A 87 -29.94 8.54 -5.23
C GLY A 87 -30.04 9.14 -6.65
N ALA A 88 -29.29 8.56 -7.60
CA ALA A 88 -29.22 9.06 -8.96
C ALA A 88 -30.50 8.69 -9.71
N THR A 89 -31.23 9.70 -10.19
CA THR A 89 -32.32 9.52 -11.15
C THR A 89 -31.72 9.43 -12.56
N PRO A 90 -32.34 8.67 -13.49
CA PRO A 90 -31.79 8.46 -14.84
C PRO A 90 -31.61 9.74 -15.68
N ASP A 91 -32.20 10.85 -15.26
CA ASP A 91 -32.31 12.09 -16.03
C ASP A 91 -31.18 13.12 -15.78
N LEU A 92 -30.15 12.78 -15.00
CA LEU A 92 -29.03 13.68 -14.71
C LEU A 92 -27.74 13.19 -15.38
N ASP A 93 -27.38 13.81 -16.50
CA ASP A 93 -26.12 13.63 -17.25
C ASP A 93 -24.84 14.00 -16.45
N ALA A 94 -24.97 14.51 -15.22
CA ALA A 94 -23.86 14.96 -14.39
C ALA A 94 -23.60 14.00 -13.22
N ILE A 95 -22.40 13.41 -13.18
CA ILE A 95 -21.90 12.64 -12.02
C ILE A 95 -21.77 13.60 -10.83
N ASP A 96 -22.64 13.48 -9.83
CA ASP A 96 -22.48 14.17 -8.55
C ASP A 96 -21.40 13.46 -7.71
N TRP A 97 -20.19 14.01 -7.77
CA TRP A 97 -19.02 13.51 -7.04
C TRP A 97 -19.22 13.49 -5.51
N SER A 98 -20.16 14.27 -4.97
CA SER A 98 -20.44 14.31 -3.52
C SER A 98 -21.26 13.11 -3.05
N ALA A 99 -22.08 12.51 -3.93
CA ALA A 99 -22.86 11.30 -3.64
C ALA A 99 -21.95 10.08 -3.33
N TYR A 100 -20.73 10.08 -3.85
CA TYR A 100 -19.74 9.03 -3.64
C TYR A 100 -18.92 9.18 -2.35
N PHE A 101 -19.30 10.08 -1.43
CA PHE A 101 -18.59 10.34 -0.18
C PHE A 101 -18.25 9.06 0.60
N TRP A 102 -19.21 8.14 0.73
CA TRP A 102 -19.00 6.87 1.43
C TRP A 102 -18.02 5.95 0.73
N VAL A 103 -17.92 6.01 -0.60
CA VAL A 103 -16.88 5.31 -1.35
C VAL A 103 -15.50 5.84 -0.97
N TYR A 104 -15.32 7.15 -0.88
CA TYR A 104 -14.03 7.76 -0.51
C TYR A 104 -13.62 7.37 0.92
N VAL A 105 -14.56 7.41 1.86
CA VAL A 105 -14.31 7.02 3.25
C VAL A 105 -13.98 5.54 3.35
N PHE A 106 -14.73 4.68 2.65
CA PHE A 106 -14.46 3.24 2.60
C PHE A 106 -13.08 2.95 2.01
N ALA A 107 -12.76 3.56 0.87
CA ALA A 107 -11.48 3.40 0.20
C ALA A 107 -10.31 3.84 1.12
N ALA A 108 -10.46 4.98 1.80
CA ALA A 108 -9.48 5.46 2.77
C ALA A 108 -9.33 4.51 3.97
N ALA A 109 -10.43 4.00 4.52
CA ALA A 109 -10.43 3.07 5.64
C ALA A 109 -9.76 1.74 5.28
N ILE A 110 -10.04 1.20 4.09
CA ILE A 110 -9.40 0.00 3.57
C ILE A 110 -7.90 0.23 3.36
N GLY A 111 -7.52 1.33 2.71
CA GLY A 111 -6.11 1.69 2.52
C GLY A 111 -5.35 1.82 3.84
N PHE A 112 -5.97 2.42 4.87
CA PHE A 112 -5.42 2.47 6.21
C PHE A 112 -5.26 1.07 6.82
N ALA A 113 -6.33 0.26 6.78
CA ALA A 113 -6.40 -1.04 7.44
C ALA A 113 -5.41 -2.05 6.85
N THR A 114 -5.25 -2.10 5.52
CA THR A 114 -4.26 -2.99 4.90
C THR A 114 -2.85 -2.54 5.19
N THR A 115 -2.60 -1.23 5.13
CA THR A 115 -1.25 -0.70 5.33
C THR A 115 -0.78 -0.90 6.76
N ILE A 116 -1.66 -0.71 7.76
CA ILE A 116 -1.29 -0.95 9.15
C ILE A 116 -1.08 -2.44 9.45
N ALA A 117 -1.78 -3.33 8.72
CA ALA A 117 -1.64 -4.77 8.79
C ALA A 117 -0.43 -5.31 8.00
N GLU A 118 0.17 -4.50 7.12
CA GLU A 118 1.24 -4.93 6.23
C GLU A 118 2.50 -5.37 7.01
N PRO A 119 2.94 -6.65 6.87
CA PRO A 119 4.10 -7.16 7.60
C PRO A 119 5.41 -6.46 7.21
N SER A 120 5.56 -6.11 5.93
CA SER A 120 6.75 -5.42 5.41
C SER A 120 6.93 -4.05 6.09
N LEU A 121 5.83 -3.34 6.36
CA LEU A 121 5.85 -2.06 7.06
C LEU A 121 6.27 -2.21 8.52
N ILE A 122 5.85 -3.29 9.18
CA ILE A 122 6.29 -3.60 10.55
C ILE A 122 7.81 -3.80 10.58
N ALA A 123 8.35 -4.58 9.65
CA ALA A 123 9.80 -4.84 9.57
C ALA A 123 10.61 -3.56 9.33
N VAL A 124 10.18 -2.71 8.38
CA VAL A 124 10.84 -1.43 8.09
C VAL A 124 10.75 -0.48 9.29
N ALA A 125 9.61 -0.43 9.98
CA ALA A 125 9.44 0.41 11.16
C ALA A 125 10.31 -0.04 12.34
N LEU A 126 10.44 -1.34 12.56
CA LEU A 126 11.37 -1.90 13.56
C LEU A 126 12.82 -1.53 13.22
N LYS A 127 13.23 -1.73 11.95
CA LYS A 127 14.58 -1.40 11.50
C LYS A 127 14.88 0.08 11.61
N ALA A 128 13.94 0.95 11.24
CA ALA A 128 14.06 2.39 11.38
C ALA A 128 14.18 2.81 12.84
N ASN A 129 13.45 2.16 13.75
CA ASN A 129 13.54 2.43 15.19
C ASN A 129 14.93 2.06 15.74
N GLU A 130 15.44 0.87 15.40
CA GLU A 130 16.77 0.40 15.81
C GLU A 130 17.88 1.33 15.30
N VAL A 131 17.90 1.61 13.99
CA VAL A 131 18.96 2.39 13.34
C VAL A 131 18.93 3.86 13.77
N SER A 132 17.75 4.39 14.12
CA SER A 132 17.60 5.77 14.61
C SER A 132 17.83 5.93 16.12
N GLY A 133 18.20 4.86 16.84
CA GLY A 133 18.37 4.88 18.29
C GLY A 133 17.07 5.21 19.04
N GLY A 134 15.94 4.75 18.53
CA GLY A 134 14.60 5.00 19.09
C GLY A 134 13.98 6.34 18.71
N THR A 135 14.67 7.16 17.90
CA THR A 135 14.20 8.50 17.50
C THR A 135 12.94 8.44 16.64
N ILE A 136 12.83 7.43 15.78
CA ILE A 136 11.65 7.14 14.96
C ILE A 136 10.84 6.05 15.66
N GLY A 137 9.70 6.40 16.24
CA GLY A 137 8.82 5.42 16.89
C GLY A 137 8.18 4.47 15.87
N VAL A 138 8.14 3.17 16.20
CA VAL A 138 7.56 2.11 15.35
C VAL A 138 6.11 2.43 15.01
N TRP A 139 5.26 2.67 16.02
CA TRP A 139 3.85 3.02 15.83
C TRP A 139 3.67 4.36 15.11
N GLY A 140 4.51 5.36 15.41
CA GLY A 140 4.43 6.66 14.76
C GLY A 140 4.69 6.58 13.25
N LEU A 141 5.69 5.81 12.84
CA LEU A 141 5.96 5.58 11.42
C LEU A 141 4.83 4.79 10.76
N ARG A 142 4.39 3.68 11.37
CA ARG A 142 3.31 2.83 10.83
C ARG A 142 2.03 3.62 10.59
N THR A 143 1.61 4.42 11.58
CA THR A 143 0.41 5.26 11.46
C THR A 143 0.62 6.35 10.42
N ALA A 144 1.79 6.98 10.33
CA ALA A 144 2.06 7.99 9.31
C ALA A 144 1.93 7.44 7.89
N VAL A 145 2.48 6.24 7.64
CA VAL A 145 2.37 5.54 6.35
C VAL A 145 0.91 5.18 6.07
N ALA A 146 0.21 4.56 7.04
CA ALA A 146 -1.19 4.16 6.88
C ALA A 146 -2.13 5.34 6.62
N VAL A 147 -1.91 6.48 7.28
CA VAL A 147 -2.65 7.73 7.00
C VAL A 147 -2.34 8.25 5.60
N GLY A 148 -1.08 8.15 5.16
CA GLY A 148 -0.69 8.49 3.79
C GLY A 148 -1.46 7.65 2.77
N VAL A 149 -1.46 6.32 2.92
CA VAL A 149 -2.23 5.44 2.03
C VAL A 149 -3.71 5.76 2.09
N ALA A 150 -4.29 5.99 3.28
CA ALA A 150 -5.70 6.33 3.42
C ALA A 150 -6.08 7.59 2.61
N ILE A 151 -5.29 8.66 2.75
CA ILE A 151 -5.50 9.90 2.00
C ILE A 151 -5.31 9.67 0.50
N GLY A 152 -4.24 8.97 0.12
CA GLY A 152 -3.93 8.68 -1.28
C GLY A 152 -5.02 7.86 -1.96
N VAL A 153 -5.43 6.76 -1.34
CA VAL A 153 -6.47 5.88 -1.87
C VAL A 153 -7.81 6.60 -1.91
N GLY A 154 -8.21 7.34 -0.87
CA GLY A 154 -9.42 8.15 -0.90
C GLY A 154 -9.43 9.20 -2.03
N LEU A 155 -8.31 9.92 -2.21
CA LEU A 155 -8.15 10.91 -3.28
C LEU A 155 -8.12 10.26 -4.66
N GLY A 156 -7.46 9.11 -4.80
CA GLY A 156 -7.43 8.36 -6.04
C GLY A 156 -8.81 7.84 -6.42
N THR A 157 -9.64 7.45 -5.45
CA THR A 157 -11.04 7.10 -5.70
C THR A 157 -11.87 8.31 -6.13
N PHE A 158 -11.69 9.47 -5.50
CA PHE A 158 -12.26 10.73 -5.98
C PHE A 158 -11.86 11.03 -7.43
N ARG A 159 -10.59 10.76 -7.77
CA ARG A 159 -10.09 10.91 -9.14
C ARG A 159 -10.75 9.94 -10.12
N ILE A 160 -11.03 8.69 -9.73
CA ILE A 160 -11.78 7.72 -10.56
C ILE A 160 -13.20 8.24 -10.83
N VAL A 161 -13.90 8.75 -9.81
CA VAL A 161 -15.27 9.28 -9.96
C VAL A 161 -15.29 10.50 -10.89
N THR A 162 -14.44 11.48 -10.60
CA THR A 162 -14.41 12.75 -11.35
C THR A 162 -13.79 12.63 -12.74
N GLY A 163 -12.94 11.64 -12.98
CA GLY A 163 -12.28 11.43 -14.27
C GLY A 163 -11.13 12.38 -14.56
N ILE A 164 -10.69 13.17 -13.60
CA ILE A 164 -9.58 14.10 -13.77
C ILE A 164 -8.32 13.28 -14.15
N PRO A 165 -7.51 13.70 -15.14
CA PRO A 165 -6.32 12.95 -15.55
C PRO A 165 -5.34 12.72 -14.39
N LEU A 166 -4.87 11.47 -14.26
CA LEU A 166 -3.90 11.05 -13.25
C LEU A 166 -2.64 11.94 -13.17
N PRO A 167 -2.04 12.42 -14.28
CA PRO A 167 -0.81 13.20 -14.23
C PRO A 167 -0.90 14.45 -13.35
N TYR A 168 -2.06 15.11 -13.28
CA TYR A 168 -2.21 16.32 -12.45
C TYR A 168 -1.94 16.05 -10.97
N PHE A 169 -2.46 14.94 -10.44
CA PHE A 169 -2.26 14.56 -9.04
C PHE A 169 -0.84 14.10 -8.78
N ILE A 170 -0.27 13.32 -9.69
CA ILE A 170 1.09 12.77 -9.54
C ILE A 170 2.12 13.90 -9.59
N VAL A 171 2.01 14.81 -10.56
CA VAL A 171 2.90 15.97 -10.65
C VAL A 171 2.76 16.86 -9.41
N ALA A 172 1.54 17.18 -8.98
CA ALA A 172 1.33 17.99 -7.78
C ALA A 172 1.91 17.33 -6.51
N GLY A 173 1.68 16.03 -6.33
CA GLY A 173 2.21 15.30 -5.18
C GLY A 173 3.73 15.18 -5.21
N TYR A 174 4.35 14.97 -6.38
CA TYR A 174 5.81 14.97 -6.49
C TYR A 174 6.42 16.35 -6.27
N ILE A 175 5.76 17.44 -6.68
CA ILE A 175 6.19 18.80 -6.31
C ILE A 175 6.23 18.94 -4.79
N ILE A 176 5.19 18.47 -4.07
CA ILE A 176 5.17 18.46 -2.60
C ILE A 176 6.33 17.64 -2.04
N VAL A 177 6.55 16.42 -2.57
CA VAL A 177 7.64 15.53 -2.13
C VAL A 177 9.01 16.19 -2.32
N VAL A 178 9.26 16.79 -3.48
CA VAL A 178 10.53 17.49 -3.79
C VAL A 178 10.74 18.66 -2.84
N LEU A 179 9.71 19.49 -2.63
CA LEU A 179 9.77 20.60 -1.69
C LEU A 179 10.05 20.12 -0.25
N GLN A 180 9.33 19.10 0.22
CA GLN A 180 9.57 18.52 1.55
C GLN A 180 10.98 17.93 1.68
N THR A 181 11.52 17.34 0.61
CA THR A 181 12.87 16.76 0.59
C THR A 181 13.94 17.81 0.87
N VAL A 182 13.78 19.06 0.40
CA VAL A 182 14.74 20.16 0.64
C VAL A 182 14.87 20.50 2.13
N TRP A 183 13.78 20.37 2.90
CA TRP A 183 13.75 20.72 4.33
C TRP A 183 13.79 19.50 5.27
N ALA A 184 13.68 18.29 4.74
CA ALA A 184 13.69 17.06 5.52
C ALA A 184 15.09 16.72 6.08
N GLU A 185 15.12 16.07 7.24
CA GLU A 185 16.35 15.55 7.82
C GLU A 185 16.88 14.38 6.97
N ARG A 186 18.19 14.38 6.66
CA ARG A 186 18.82 13.40 5.75
C ARG A 186 18.56 11.95 6.13
N ALA A 187 18.39 11.66 7.41
CA ALA A 187 18.13 10.31 7.90
C ALA A 187 16.72 9.77 7.54
N ILE A 188 15.75 10.65 7.29
CA ILE A 188 14.36 10.28 7.01
C ILE A 188 14.11 10.13 5.52
N ILE A 189 14.82 10.88 4.67
CA ILE A 189 14.56 10.89 3.23
C ILE A 189 14.59 9.47 2.64
N PRO A 190 15.62 8.63 2.86
CA PRO A 190 15.62 7.27 2.33
C PRO A 190 14.44 6.43 2.84
N LEU A 191 14.10 6.57 4.13
CA LEU A 191 12.99 5.87 4.73
C LEU A 191 11.64 6.28 4.09
N ALA A 192 11.42 7.57 3.86
CA ALA A 192 10.20 8.07 3.24
C ALA A 192 10.02 7.53 1.82
N TYR A 193 11.07 7.53 1.00
CA TYR A 193 11.01 6.99 -0.35
C TYR A 193 10.85 5.46 -0.38
N ASP A 194 11.43 4.75 0.60
CA ASP A 194 11.25 3.31 0.75
C ASP A 194 9.81 2.94 1.16
N THR A 195 9.12 3.81 1.91
CA THR A 195 7.73 3.55 2.31
C THR A 195 6.76 3.42 1.14
N GLY A 196 7.03 4.09 0.01
CA GLY A 196 6.24 3.90 -1.21
C GLY A 196 6.38 2.51 -1.82
N GLY A 197 7.55 1.88 -1.67
CA GLY A 197 7.81 0.49 -2.06
C GLY A 197 7.20 -0.51 -1.08
N VAL A 198 7.21 -0.18 0.21
CA VAL A 198 6.56 -0.96 1.27
C VAL A 198 5.04 -1.01 1.07
N THR A 199 4.40 0.10 0.70
CA THR A 199 2.94 0.11 0.45
C THR A 199 2.56 -0.55 -0.87
N THR A 200 3.54 -0.82 -1.76
CA THR A 200 3.34 -1.65 -2.94
C THR A 200 3.45 -3.17 -2.69
N SER A 201 3.47 -3.60 -1.43
CA SER A 201 3.73 -4.99 -1.09
C SER A 201 2.46 -5.85 -1.03
N THR A 202 2.62 -7.05 -0.48
CA THR A 202 1.78 -8.22 -0.68
C THR A 202 0.33 -8.05 -0.26
N VAL A 203 0.02 -7.25 0.77
CA VAL A 203 -1.36 -7.10 1.25
C VAL A 203 -2.05 -5.92 0.58
N THR A 204 -1.36 -4.78 0.51
CA THR A 204 -1.98 -3.50 0.16
C THR A 204 -2.29 -3.38 -1.32
N VAL A 205 -1.37 -3.75 -2.22
CA VAL A 205 -1.58 -3.56 -3.68
C VAL A 205 -2.72 -4.38 -4.22
N PRO A 206 -2.82 -5.69 -3.95
CA PRO A 206 -3.88 -6.47 -4.55
C PRO A 206 -5.26 -5.98 -4.14
N LEU A 207 -5.44 -5.55 -2.88
CA LEU A 207 -6.70 -5.01 -2.40
C LEU A 207 -7.03 -3.63 -2.98
N VAL A 208 -6.05 -2.72 -3.02
CA VAL A 208 -6.22 -1.39 -3.62
C VAL A 208 -6.52 -1.53 -5.11
N THR A 209 -5.88 -2.48 -5.79
CA THR A 209 -6.11 -2.77 -7.21
C THR A 209 -7.51 -3.32 -7.44
N ALA A 210 -7.95 -4.32 -6.66
CA ALA A 210 -9.31 -4.85 -6.75
C ALA A 210 -10.37 -3.77 -6.53
N LEU A 211 -10.18 -2.92 -5.51
CA LEU A 211 -11.04 -1.76 -5.27
C LEU A 211 -11.06 -0.79 -6.45
N GLY A 212 -9.88 -0.41 -6.96
CA GLY A 212 -9.75 0.52 -8.07
C GLY A 212 -10.39 -0.01 -9.35
N LEU A 213 -10.14 -1.27 -9.70
CA LEU A 213 -10.73 -1.94 -10.85
C LEU A 213 -12.25 -2.05 -10.69
N GLY A 214 -12.75 -2.50 -9.53
CA GLY A 214 -14.18 -2.64 -9.26
C GLY A 214 -14.94 -1.31 -9.33
N LEU A 215 -14.33 -0.21 -8.88
CA LEU A 215 -14.93 1.12 -9.01
C LEU A 215 -14.90 1.63 -10.44
N ALA A 216 -13.81 1.42 -11.17
CA ALA A 216 -13.69 1.85 -12.55
C ALA A 216 -14.57 1.01 -13.51
N THR A 217 -14.92 -0.23 -13.18
CA THR A 217 -15.92 -1.01 -13.93
C THR A 217 -17.34 -0.58 -13.62
N GLY A 218 -17.63 -0.17 -12.37
CA GLY A 218 -18.95 0.26 -11.94
C GLY A 218 -19.36 1.67 -12.38
N ILE A 219 -18.40 2.53 -12.74
CA ILE A 219 -18.66 3.93 -13.13
C ILE A 219 -18.60 4.06 -14.66
N PRO A 220 -19.69 4.49 -15.33
CA PRO A 220 -19.70 4.69 -16.78
C PRO A 220 -18.61 5.64 -17.26
N GLY A 221 -17.96 5.30 -18.38
CA GLY A 221 -16.92 6.13 -18.99
C GLY A 221 -15.54 6.05 -18.31
N ARG A 222 -15.33 5.08 -17.41
CA ARG A 222 -14.03 4.82 -16.77
C ARG A 222 -13.35 3.59 -17.33
N SER A 223 -12.02 3.65 -17.37
CA SER A 223 -11.17 2.54 -17.82
C SER A 223 -10.60 1.81 -16.61
N PRO A 224 -10.87 0.52 -16.41
CA PRO A 224 -10.27 -0.24 -15.31
C PRO A 224 -8.74 -0.22 -15.34
N LEU A 225 -8.14 -0.18 -16.53
CA LEU A 225 -6.70 -0.18 -16.71
C LEU A 225 -6.07 1.18 -16.39
N ILE A 226 -6.62 2.28 -16.91
CA ILE A 226 -6.04 3.62 -16.68
C ILE A 226 -6.49 4.17 -15.32
N ASP A 227 -7.77 4.00 -14.99
CA ASP A 227 -8.38 4.59 -13.81
C ASP A 227 -8.25 3.74 -12.56
N GLY A 228 -8.54 2.45 -12.67
CA GLY A 228 -8.45 1.52 -11.54
C GLY A 228 -7.00 1.27 -11.11
N PHE A 229 -6.13 0.89 -12.04
CA PHE A 229 -4.72 0.61 -11.71
C PHE A 229 -3.96 1.85 -11.23
N GLY A 230 -4.36 3.05 -11.69
CA GLY A 230 -3.78 4.33 -11.27
C GLY A 230 -3.87 4.59 -9.76
N LEU A 231 -4.74 3.88 -9.03
CA LEU A 231 -4.88 3.98 -7.58
C LEU A 231 -3.62 3.57 -6.82
N ILE A 232 -2.81 2.66 -7.38
CA ILE A 232 -1.52 2.23 -6.80
C ILE A 232 -0.56 3.41 -6.71
N ALA A 233 -0.54 4.29 -7.71
CA ALA A 233 0.35 5.44 -7.71
C ALA A 233 0.07 6.39 -6.52
N PHE A 234 -1.19 6.54 -6.14
CA PHE A 234 -1.56 7.30 -4.94
C PHE A 234 -1.16 6.60 -3.64
N ALA A 235 -1.34 5.28 -3.58
CA ALA A 235 -0.94 4.46 -2.44
C ALA A 235 0.58 4.46 -2.20
N SER A 236 1.40 4.73 -3.22
CA SER A 236 2.85 4.92 -3.07
C SER A 236 3.26 6.36 -2.77
N LEU A 237 2.62 7.35 -3.40
CA LEU A 237 3.05 8.75 -3.34
C LEU A 237 2.73 9.41 -1.99
N PHE A 238 1.52 9.21 -1.47
CA PHE A 238 1.08 9.90 -0.26
C PHE A 238 1.81 9.46 1.02
N PRO A 239 2.20 8.18 1.20
CA PRO A 239 3.09 7.78 2.29
C PRO A 239 4.40 8.56 2.33
N MET A 240 5.00 8.88 1.18
CA MET A 240 6.22 9.69 1.13
C MET A 240 5.96 11.06 1.78
N ILE A 241 4.83 11.68 1.41
CA ILE A 241 4.42 13.00 1.91
C ILE A 241 4.17 12.96 3.42
N THR A 242 3.41 11.98 3.91
CA THR A 242 3.03 11.89 5.33
C THR A 242 4.20 11.47 6.21
N VAL A 243 5.10 10.59 5.75
CA VAL A 243 6.31 10.21 6.49
C VAL A 243 7.26 11.40 6.62
N MET A 244 7.47 12.17 5.56
CA MET A 244 8.25 13.41 5.64
C MET A 244 7.61 14.43 6.59
N GLY A 245 6.28 14.58 6.55
CA GLY A 245 5.54 15.44 7.48
C GLY A 245 5.68 14.99 8.93
N TYR A 246 5.50 13.69 9.21
CA TYR A 246 5.67 13.10 10.54
C TYR A 246 7.07 13.34 11.08
N ALA A 247 8.08 13.13 10.25
CA ALA A 247 9.47 13.36 10.58
C ALA A 247 9.75 14.83 10.95
N GLN A 248 9.31 15.77 10.13
CA GLN A 248 9.47 17.20 10.38
C GLN A 248 8.76 17.61 11.69
N ALA A 249 7.54 17.11 11.92
CA ALA A 249 6.80 17.33 13.16
C ALA A 249 7.53 16.75 14.39
N SER A 250 8.08 15.54 14.28
CA SER A 250 8.85 14.90 15.35
C SER A 250 10.12 15.69 15.69
N ALA A 251 10.83 16.18 14.67
CA ALA A 251 12.04 16.99 14.83
C ALA A 251 11.73 18.34 15.50
N TRP A 252 10.63 18.97 15.12
CA TRP A 252 10.17 20.23 15.71
C TRP A 252 9.75 20.07 17.17
N GLN A 253 9.00 19.02 17.51
CA GLN A 253 8.63 18.71 18.89
C GLN A 253 9.87 18.46 19.76
N ARG A 254 10.89 17.77 19.24
CA ARG A 254 12.17 17.56 19.94
C ARG A 254 12.90 18.87 20.23
N ARG A 255 13.01 19.77 19.24
CA ARG A 255 13.63 21.10 19.42
C ARG A 255 12.93 21.90 20.52
N ARG A 256 11.58 21.89 20.54
CA ARG A 256 10.78 22.56 21.58
C ARG A 256 10.99 21.96 22.97
N ARG A 257 11.02 20.63 23.11
CA ARG A 257 11.27 19.96 24.40
C ARG A 257 12.66 20.25 24.96
N ARG A 258 13.69 20.27 24.10
CA ARG A 258 15.06 20.65 24.50
C ARG A 258 15.16 22.12 24.94
N ALA A 259 14.46 23.04 24.25
CA ALA A 259 14.41 24.44 24.64
C ALA A 259 13.72 24.66 26.00
N ARG A 260 12.68 23.89 26.32
CA ARG A 260 12.03 23.94 27.65
C ARG A 260 12.91 23.40 28.78
N ARG A 261 13.65 22.31 28.56
CA ARG A 261 14.58 21.75 29.55
C ARG A 261 15.80 22.62 29.85
N ARG A 262 16.17 23.55 28.95
CA ARG A 262 17.25 24.53 29.18
C ARG A 262 16.79 25.78 29.93
N ARG A 263 15.49 25.95 30.14
CA ARG A 263 14.88 27.09 30.86
C ARG A 263 14.39 26.73 32.27
N SER A 264 14.48 25.45 32.65
CA SER A 264 14.30 24.99 34.04
C SER A 264 15.65 24.57 34.59
#